data_AF-A0A814VQI1-F1
#
_entry.id   AF-A0A814VQI1-F1
#
_cell.length_a   1.000
_cell.length_b   1.000
_cell.length_c   1.000
_cell.angle_alpha   90.00
_cell.angle_beta   90.00
_cell.angle_gamma   90.00
#
_symmetry.space_group_name_H-M   'P 1'
#
loop_
_entity.id
_entity.type
_entity.pdbx_description
1 polymer ?
#
loop_
_entity_poly.entity_id
_entity_poly.type
_entity_poly.pdbx_seq_one_letter_code
_entity_poly.pdbx_strand_id
1 'polypeptide(L)'
;MTSKTTVSSTTKRKIGKSTKRVPIIDTSQARSNIQVLRMCLQELGWKECIIGSSTEPDIYWHAGTFHDDNKNFKSTSARINKFPDGSEGEGIFLIQDSTRCTMVNRPYIIQEYVDRPLLINGLKFDMRIYVLILKLDPLEVLLYDEGLARFATVEYQAPSKKNLHESFMHLTNYSLNKRSANYKHASDEKQTDASKRKLNVVWSQLGQLFSPSEIEQTKEMIEDMINKTVLAILPELRIQYTLELPMTRKQNQCFQVSRTRIT
;
A
#
# COMPACT_ATOMS: atom_id res chain seq x y z
N MET A 1 19.69 8.04 -59.68
CA MET A 1 20.26 7.93 -58.33
C MET A 1 19.41 6.93 -57.55
N THR A 2 19.86 5.68 -57.51
CA THR A 2 19.22 4.57 -56.81
C THR A 2 19.96 4.32 -55.50
N SER A 3 19.36 4.65 -54.35
CA SER A 3 19.93 4.32 -53.05
C SER A 3 19.47 2.91 -52.64
N LYS A 4 20.45 2.04 -52.38
CA LYS A 4 20.26 0.67 -51.89
C LYS A 4 20.03 0.71 -50.38
N THR A 5 18.93 0.12 -49.92
CA THR A 5 18.66 -0.14 -48.50
C THR A 5 19.43 -1.39 -48.07
N THR A 6 20.42 -1.23 -47.18
CA THR A 6 21.17 -2.33 -46.58
C THR A 6 20.41 -2.86 -45.36
N VAL A 7 19.88 -4.08 -45.46
CA VAL A 7 19.25 -4.79 -44.33
C VAL A 7 20.36 -5.40 -43.47
N SER A 8 20.54 -4.87 -42.25
CA SER A 8 21.43 -5.45 -41.25
C SER A 8 20.79 -6.70 -40.63
N SER A 9 21.38 -7.86 -40.88
CA SER A 9 20.99 -9.14 -40.29
C SER A 9 21.28 -9.20 -38.79
N THR A 10 20.25 -9.30 -37.96
CA THR A 10 20.37 -9.46 -36.50
C THR A 10 20.83 -10.89 -36.18
N THR A 11 22.10 -11.06 -35.84
CA THR A 11 22.65 -12.33 -35.32
C THR A 11 21.99 -12.66 -33.98
N LYS A 12 21.16 -13.71 -33.94
CA LYS A 12 20.60 -14.26 -32.69
C LYS A 12 21.74 -14.77 -31.79
N ARG A 13 22.12 -13.99 -30.76
CA ARG A 13 22.93 -14.51 -29.64
C ARG A 13 22.13 -15.58 -28.92
N LYS A 14 22.59 -16.83 -28.98
CA LYS A 14 22.12 -17.93 -28.14
C LYS A 14 22.42 -17.58 -26.68
N ILE A 15 21.39 -17.18 -25.93
CA ILE A 15 21.46 -17.06 -24.47
C ILE A 15 21.52 -18.49 -23.92
N GLY A 16 22.68 -18.87 -23.37
CA GLY A 16 22.83 -20.12 -22.64
C GLY A 16 21.80 -20.18 -21.49
N LYS A 17 21.15 -21.33 -21.32
CA LYS A 17 20.22 -21.58 -20.21
C LYS A 17 20.99 -21.53 -18.89
N SER A 18 21.09 -20.33 -18.30
CA SER A 18 21.36 -20.19 -16.87
C SER A 18 20.21 -20.86 -16.13
N THR A 19 20.50 -21.93 -15.39
CA THR A 19 19.55 -22.54 -14.46
C THR A 19 19.25 -21.49 -13.40
N LYS A 20 18.15 -20.74 -13.57
CA LYS A 20 17.71 -19.73 -12.60
C LYS A 20 17.57 -20.40 -11.24
N ARG A 21 18.42 -20.01 -10.29
CA ARG A 21 18.31 -20.42 -8.89
C ARG A 21 16.90 -20.05 -8.41
N VAL A 22 16.21 -21.02 -7.80
CA VAL A 22 14.88 -20.80 -7.22
C VAL A 22 15.05 -19.97 -5.94
N PRO A 23 14.44 -18.78 -5.82
CA PRO A 23 14.54 -17.96 -4.63
C PRO A 23 13.93 -18.63 -3.41
N ILE A 24 14.56 -18.41 -2.25
CA ILE A 24 14.09 -18.86 -0.93
C ILE A 24 13.61 -17.64 -0.14
N ILE A 25 12.37 -17.65 0.36
CA ILE A 25 11.81 -16.60 1.21
C ILE A 25 11.64 -17.08 2.65
N ASP A 26 12.13 -16.32 3.62
CA ASP A 26 11.75 -16.43 5.03
C ASP A 26 10.43 -15.70 5.28
N THR A 27 9.42 -16.44 5.72
CA THR A 27 8.05 -15.96 5.95
C THR A 27 7.68 -15.92 7.44
N SER A 28 8.64 -16.19 8.33
CA SER A 28 8.40 -16.33 9.77
C SER A 28 7.78 -15.10 10.42
N GLN A 29 7.98 -13.92 9.82
CA GLN A 29 7.46 -12.63 10.29
C GLN A 29 6.35 -12.07 9.38
N ALA A 30 5.80 -12.88 8.48
CA ALA A 30 4.73 -12.46 7.56
C ALA A 30 3.35 -12.30 8.22
N ARG A 31 3.20 -12.58 9.52
CA ARG A 31 1.97 -12.37 10.35
C ARG A 31 0.67 -12.65 9.57
N SER A 32 -0.22 -11.66 9.45
CA SER A 32 -1.52 -11.79 8.77
C SER A 32 -1.44 -12.02 7.26
N ASN A 33 -0.27 -11.81 6.63
CA ASN A 33 -0.08 -11.93 5.18
C ASN A 33 0.41 -13.33 4.77
N ILE A 34 0.71 -14.21 5.72
CA ILE A 34 1.37 -15.51 5.46
C ILE A 34 0.60 -16.39 4.47
N GLN A 35 -0.73 -16.48 4.59
CA GLN A 35 -1.53 -17.34 3.71
C GLN A 35 -1.49 -16.85 2.26
N VAL A 36 -1.63 -15.54 2.05
CA VAL A 36 -1.56 -14.93 0.72
C VAL A 36 -0.15 -15.09 0.15
N LEU A 37 0.87 -14.87 0.97
CA LEU A 37 2.25 -15.04 0.55
C LEU A 37 2.53 -16.48 0.09
N ARG A 38 2.06 -17.49 0.83
CA ARG A 38 2.20 -18.90 0.44
C ARG A 38 1.56 -19.22 -0.90
N MET A 39 0.37 -18.68 -1.16
CA MET A 39 -0.28 -18.81 -2.47
C MET A 39 0.58 -18.20 -3.58
N CYS A 40 1.14 -17.01 -3.36
CA CYS A 40 2.06 -16.39 -4.32
C CYS A 40 3.36 -17.19 -4.52
N LEU A 41 3.96 -17.72 -3.45
CA LEU A 41 5.17 -18.54 -3.53
C LEU A 41 4.92 -19.81 -4.36
N GLN A 42 3.78 -20.46 -4.14
CA GLN A 42 3.37 -21.63 -4.89
C GLN A 42 3.21 -21.32 -6.38
N GLU A 43 2.55 -20.20 -6.71
CA GLU A 43 2.34 -19.77 -8.10
C GLU A 43 3.66 -19.39 -8.80
N LEU A 44 4.58 -18.74 -8.08
CA LEU A 44 5.90 -18.36 -8.58
C LEU A 44 6.91 -19.51 -8.62
N GLY A 45 6.59 -20.64 -7.97
CA GLY A 45 7.51 -21.76 -7.79
C GLY A 45 8.69 -21.45 -6.86
N TRP A 46 8.54 -20.51 -5.94
CA TRP A 46 9.58 -20.12 -4.97
C TRP A 46 9.46 -20.94 -3.68
N LYS A 47 10.57 -21.05 -2.94
CA LYS A 47 10.63 -21.89 -1.73
C LYS A 47 10.42 -21.06 -0.46
N GLU A 48 9.63 -21.58 0.47
CA GLU A 48 9.48 -21.02 1.82
C GLU A 48 10.53 -21.65 2.78
N CYS A 49 11.13 -20.82 3.63
CA CYS A 49 11.98 -21.21 4.74
C CYS A 49 11.29 -20.87 6.06
N ILE A 50 11.30 -21.80 7.02
CA ILE A 50 10.83 -21.58 8.39
C ILE A 50 12.05 -21.73 9.31
N ILE A 51 12.11 -20.87 10.34
CA ILE A 51 13.19 -20.72 11.32
C ILE A 51 13.85 -22.07 11.67
N GLY A 52 15.17 -22.16 11.47
CA GLY A 52 16.00 -23.35 11.77
C GLY A 52 16.59 -24.08 10.55
N SER A 53 16.28 -23.62 9.33
CA SER A 53 16.94 -24.13 8.10
C SER A 53 18.42 -23.74 8.05
N SER A 54 19.28 -24.67 7.66
CA SER A 54 20.72 -24.45 7.43
C SER A 54 21.02 -23.57 6.21
N THR A 55 20.00 -23.17 5.46
CA THR A 55 20.13 -22.42 4.20
C THR A 55 19.72 -20.97 4.43
N GLU A 56 20.62 -20.04 4.12
CA GLU A 56 20.35 -18.60 4.19
C GLU A 56 19.29 -18.21 3.13
N PRO A 57 18.19 -17.55 3.52
CA PRO A 57 17.13 -17.16 2.59
C PRO A 57 17.60 -16.00 1.69
N ASP A 58 17.03 -15.93 0.49
CA ASP A 58 17.29 -14.85 -0.47
C ASP A 58 16.43 -13.60 -0.17
N ILE A 59 15.26 -13.77 0.44
CA ILE A 59 14.32 -12.69 0.79
C ILE A 59 13.76 -12.92 2.20
N TYR A 60 13.68 -11.85 3.00
CA TYR A 60 12.97 -11.85 4.28
C TYR A 60 11.65 -11.07 4.15
N TRP A 61 10.51 -11.72 4.39
CA TRP A 61 9.19 -11.09 4.27
C TRP A 61 8.55 -10.83 5.64
N HIS A 62 8.37 -9.55 5.96
CA HIS A 62 7.88 -9.09 7.25
C HIS A 62 6.57 -8.30 7.09
N ALA A 63 5.55 -8.61 7.89
CA ALA A 63 4.24 -7.96 7.81
C ALA A 63 3.99 -6.87 8.86
N GLY A 64 4.82 -6.80 9.90
CA GLY A 64 4.83 -5.70 10.86
C GLY A 64 6.04 -4.79 10.64
N THR A 65 5.99 -3.60 11.22
CA THR A 65 7.21 -2.85 11.52
C THR A 65 8.00 -3.60 12.58
N PHE A 66 9.33 -3.57 12.49
CA PHE A 66 10.20 -4.20 13.46
C PHE A 66 10.29 -3.33 14.72
N HIS A 67 9.46 -3.61 15.72
CA HIS A 67 9.81 -3.34 17.11
C HIS A 67 9.31 -4.47 18.00
N ASP A 68 10.20 -4.87 18.91
CA ASP A 68 10.07 -5.88 19.97
C ASP A 68 9.73 -7.30 19.53
N ASP A 69 10.77 -8.11 19.37
CA ASP A 69 10.85 -9.39 20.10
C ASP A 69 12.33 -9.81 20.25
N ASN A 70 12.83 -9.70 21.48
CA ASN A 70 14.06 -10.27 22.03
C ASN A 70 15.44 -9.85 21.49
N LYS A 71 16.29 -9.46 22.45
CA LYS A 71 17.72 -9.09 22.37
C LYS A 71 18.67 -10.22 21.88
N ASN A 72 18.28 -11.07 20.94
CA ASN A 72 19.13 -12.19 20.48
C ASN A 72 19.53 -12.14 19.00
N PHE A 73 19.23 -11.08 18.25
CA PHE A 73 19.64 -11.00 16.86
C PHE A 73 21.01 -10.31 16.71
N LYS A 74 22.08 -11.09 16.88
CA LYS A 74 23.45 -10.73 16.47
C LYS A 74 23.60 -10.94 14.96
N SER A 75 23.21 -9.95 14.16
CA SER A 75 23.66 -9.87 12.77
C SER A 75 24.36 -8.54 12.55
N THR A 76 25.56 -8.61 12.01
CA THR A 76 26.51 -7.50 11.81
C THR A 76 26.25 -6.70 10.53
N SER A 77 25.06 -6.82 9.92
CA SER A 77 24.76 -6.23 8.60
C SER A 77 23.39 -5.54 8.55
N ALA A 78 23.29 -4.30 9.09
CA ALA A 78 22.22 -3.29 8.87
C ALA A 78 20.95 -3.30 9.76
N ARG A 79 20.46 -2.13 10.28
CA ARG A 79 19.10 -1.93 10.90
C ARG A 79 18.50 -0.49 10.94
N ILE A 80 17.17 -0.43 10.66
CA ILE A 80 16.27 0.64 10.13
C ILE A 80 15.48 1.54 11.13
N ASN A 81 15.14 2.77 10.69
CA ASN A 81 14.40 3.92 11.28
C ASN A 81 12.83 3.88 11.33
N LYS A 82 12.18 4.77 12.13
CA LYS A 82 10.72 4.92 12.39
C LYS A 82 10.20 6.38 12.60
N PHE A 83 8.87 6.58 12.42
CA PHE A 83 7.97 7.60 13.07
C PHE A 83 6.63 6.96 13.61
N PRO A 84 5.81 7.64 14.47
CA PRO A 84 5.01 6.99 15.56
C PRO A 84 3.57 6.52 15.25
N ASP A 85 3.04 5.73 16.18
CA ASP A 85 1.98 4.70 16.10
C ASP A 85 0.50 5.16 15.97
N GLY A 86 -0.24 4.50 15.06
CA GLY A 86 -1.70 4.45 14.98
C GLY A 86 -2.20 3.63 13.78
N SER A 87 -3.07 2.63 13.98
CA SER A 87 -3.61 1.79 12.89
C SER A 87 -5.08 1.43 13.08
N GLU A 88 -5.73 0.92 12.03
CA GLU A 88 -7.10 0.37 12.05
C GLU A 88 -8.25 1.34 12.38
N GLY A 89 -7.96 2.60 12.68
CA GLY A 89 -9.00 3.60 13.01
C GLY A 89 -9.36 3.62 14.49
N GLU A 90 -8.62 2.86 15.31
CA GLU A 90 -8.71 2.93 16.76
C GLU A 90 -8.29 4.32 17.25
N GLY A 91 -9.10 4.91 18.14
CA GLY A 91 -8.84 6.22 18.70
C GLY A 91 -9.10 7.42 17.76
N ILE A 92 -9.70 7.20 16.58
CA ILE A 92 -10.13 8.30 15.70
C ILE A 92 -11.54 8.75 16.10
N PHE A 93 -11.69 10.04 16.35
CA PHE A 93 -12.98 10.67 16.64
C PHE A 93 -13.05 12.05 16.00
N LEU A 94 -14.25 12.49 15.61
CA LEU A 94 -14.45 13.81 15.04
C LEU A 94 -14.73 14.82 16.17
N ILE A 95 -14.15 16.00 16.03
CA ILE A 95 -14.36 17.14 16.93
C ILE A 95 -14.77 18.35 16.11
N GLN A 96 -15.59 19.22 16.70
CA GLN A 96 -15.89 20.56 16.15
C GLN A 96 -15.24 21.67 16.97
N ASP A 97 -14.70 21.34 18.14
CA ASP A 97 -14.10 22.28 19.07
C ASP A 97 -12.79 21.67 19.58
N SER A 98 -11.68 22.32 19.24
CA SER A 98 -10.31 21.87 19.56
C SER A 98 -10.00 21.93 21.06
N THR A 99 -10.76 22.71 21.84
CA THR A 99 -10.59 22.78 23.31
C THR A 99 -10.93 21.46 24.00
N ARG A 100 -11.73 20.60 23.35
CA ARG A 100 -12.10 19.26 23.83
C ARG A 100 -10.96 18.23 23.75
N CYS A 101 -9.85 18.55 23.09
CA CYS A 101 -8.70 17.65 22.95
C CYS A 101 -7.76 17.63 24.17
N THR A 102 -7.99 18.50 25.16
CA THR A 102 -7.14 18.64 26.36
C THR A 102 -7.17 17.43 27.32
N MET A 103 -8.01 16.42 27.06
CA MET A 103 -8.25 15.29 27.97
C MET A 103 -7.55 13.97 27.57
N VAL A 104 -6.69 13.97 26.55
CA VAL A 104 -6.07 12.72 26.05
C VAL A 104 -4.60 12.67 26.45
N ASN A 105 -4.23 11.77 27.38
CA ASN A 105 -2.85 11.51 27.83
C ASN A 105 -1.99 10.78 26.77
N ARG A 106 -2.24 10.99 25.48
CA ARG A 106 -1.50 10.38 24.37
C ARG A 106 -1.24 11.43 23.28
N PRO A 107 -0.11 11.37 22.58
CA PRO A 107 0.12 12.20 21.40
C PRO A 107 -1.00 12.00 20.38
N TYR A 108 -1.52 13.08 19.82
CA TYR A 108 -2.53 13.05 18.76
C TYR A 108 -2.22 14.10 17.68
N ILE A 109 -2.77 13.88 16.49
CA ILE A 109 -2.73 14.83 15.38
C ILE A 109 -4.15 15.36 15.19
N ILE A 110 -4.28 16.68 15.08
CA ILE A 110 -5.52 17.31 14.63
C ILE A 110 -5.37 17.58 13.14
N GLN A 111 -6.32 17.07 12.35
CA GLN A 111 -6.39 17.28 10.92
C GLN A 111 -7.75 17.85 10.55
N GLU A 112 -7.77 18.80 9.62
CA GLU A 112 -9.01 19.28 9.02
C GLU A 112 -9.78 18.10 8.39
N TYR A 113 -11.07 18.05 8.67
CA TYR A 113 -11.94 17.00 8.15
C TYR A 113 -12.52 17.43 6.80
N VAL A 114 -12.35 16.61 5.77
CA VAL A 114 -12.98 16.82 4.45
C VAL A 114 -14.49 16.59 4.57
N ASP A 115 -15.25 17.67 4.67
CA ASP A 115 -16.69 17.66 4.97
C ASP A 115 -17.59 17.42 3.76
N ARG A 116 -17.06 17.63 2.54
CA ARG A 116 -17.71 17.36 1.26
C ARG A 116 -16.94 16.31 0.44
N PRO A 117 -16.85 15.05 0.93
CA PRO A 117 -16.21 13.99 0.18
C PRO A 117 -17.05 13.60 -1.04
N LEU A 118 -16.40 13.02 -2.06
CA LEU A 118 -17.11 12.36 -3.15
C LEU A 118 -17.85 11.13 -2.60
N LEU A 119 -19.11 10.97 -3.00
CA LEU A 119 -19.98 9.88 -2.57
C LEU A 119 -20.37 9.01 -3.76
N ILE A 120 -20.51 7.70 -3.53
CA ILE A 120 -21.17 6.80 -4.49
C ILE A 120 -22.33 6.13 -3.74
N ASN A 121 -23.53 6.25 -4.29
CA ASN A 121 -24.77 5.78 -3.66
C ASN A 121 -24.94 6.31 -2.22
N GLY A 122 -24.61 7.58 -2.00
CA GLY A 122 -24.71 8.23 -0.69
C GLY A 122 -23.65 7.79 0.35
N LEU A 123 -22.75 6.87 0.01
CA LEU A 123 -21.74 6.35 0.95
C LEU A 123 -20.39 7.02 0.73
N LYS A 124 -19.76 7.43 1.84
CA LYS A 124 -18.36 7.86 1.87
C LYS A 124 -17.45 6.68 1.57
N PHE A 125 -16.36 6.90 0.84
CA PHE A 125 -15.36 5.87 0.59
C PHE A 125 -13.94 6.42 0.56
N ASP A 126 -12.97 5.54 0.70
CA ASP A 126 -11.56 5.85 0.44
C ASP A 126 -10.97 4.87 -0.58
N MET A 127 -9.97 5.33 -1.31
CA MET A 127 -9.19 4.50 -2.22
C MET A 127 -7.89 4.06 -1.53
N ARG A 128 -7.68 2.74 -1.51
CA ARG A 128 -6.42 2.11 -1.14
C ARG A 128 -5.66 1.78 -2.40
N ILE A 129 -4.57 2.51 -2.59
CA ILE A 129 -3.66 2.35 -3.72
C ILE A 129 -2.38 1.68 -3.24
N TYR A 130 -1.85 0.77 -4.06
CA TYR A 130 -0.63 0.03 -3.77
C TYR A 130 0.52 0.60 -4.59
N VAL A 131 1.58 1.01 -3.89
CA VAL A 131 2.79 1.58 -4.50
C VAL A 131 3.98 0.75 -4.04
N LEU A 132 4.78 0.28 -4.99
CA LEU A 132 6.01 -0.45 -4.74
C LEU A 132 7.21 0.47 -4.98
N ILE A 133 7.97 0.76 -3.94
CA ILE A 133 9.28 1.40 -4.06
C ILE A 133 10.30 0.28 -4.24
N LEU A 134 10.84 0.15 -5.46
CA LEU A 134 11.76 -0.92 -5.83
C LEU A 134 13.22 -0.53 -5.58
N LYS A 135 13.57 0.73 -5.84
CA LYS A 135 14.93 1.26 -5.72
C LYS A 135 14.91 2.69 -5.24
N LEU A 136 15.92 3.10 -4.49
CA LEU A 136 16.09 4.48 -4.03
C LEU A 136 17.14 5.26 -4.85
N ASP A 137 18.03 4.56 -5.56
CA ASP A 137 19.05 5.16 -6.41
C ASP A 137 19.49 4.26 -7.59
N PRO A 138 19.07 4.57 -8.84
CA PRO A 138 18.05 5.58 -9.17
C PRO A 138 16.70 5.24 -8.53
N LEU A 139 15.88 6.25 -8.23
CA LEU A 139 14.55 6.04 -7.67
C LEU A 139 13.68 5.29 -8.69
N GLU A 140 13.10 4.16 -8.27
CA GLU A 140 12.15 3.39 -9.06
C GLU A 140 10.91 3.09 -8.23
N VAL A 141 9.77 3.64 -8.66
CA VAL A 141 8.47 3.54 -8.01
C VAL A 141 7.48 2.97 -9.02
N LEU A 142 6.74 1.94 -8.60
CA LEU A 142 5.74 1.27 -9.42
C LEU A 142 4.36 1.42 -8.77
N LEU A 143 3.41 1.95 -9.53
CA LEU A 143 2.00 1.98 -9.15
C LEU A 143 1.35 0.67 -9.63
N TYR A 144 0.62 0.00 -8.73
CA TYR A 144 -0.17 -1.16 -9.14
C TYR A 144 -1.50 -0.69 -9.75
N ASP A 145 -1.85 -1.23 -10.91
CA ASP A 145 -3.05 -0.84 -11.66
C ASP A 145 -4.36 -1.09 -10.90
N GLU A 146 -4.34 -2.01 -9.94
CA GLU A 146 -5.50 -2.36 -9.13
C GLU A 146 -5.34 -1.90 -7.67
N GLY A 147 -6.48 -1.69 -7.01
CA GLY A 147 -6.55 -1.24 -5.63
C GLY A 147 -7.79 -1.77 -4.92
N LEU A 148 -8.12 -1.15 -3.79
CA LEU A 148 -9.37 -1.41 -3.09
C LEU A 148 -10.06 -0.10 -2.75
N ALA A 149 -11.34 0.01 -3.08
CA ALA A 149 -12.18 1.03 -2.49
C ALA A 149 -12.90 0.46 -1.27
N ARG A 150 -12.92 1.23 -0.17
CA ARG A 150 -13.57 0.84 1.08
C ARG A 150 -14.66 1.84 1.41
N PHE A 151 -15.87 1.34 1.54
CA PHE A 151 -17.05 2.15 1.78
C PHE A 151 -17.40 2.16 3.26
N ALA A 152 -17.88 3.31 3.72
CA ALA A 152 -18.72 3.43 4.90
C ALA A 152 -19.98 2.56 4.75
N THR A 153 -20.64 2.26 5.87
CA THR A 153 -21.84 1.40 5.89
C THR A 153 -23.11 2.14 6.30
N VAL A 154 -23.00 3.44 6.56
CA VAL A 154 -24.10 4.37 6.80
C VAL A 154 -23.98 5.53 5.81
N GLU A 155 -25.11 5.97 5.26
CA GLU A 155 -25.18 7.10 4.33
C GLU A 155 -24.59 8.37 4.93
N TYR A 156 -23.81 9.08 4.13
CA TYR A 156 -23.04 10.22 4.56
C TYR A 156 -23.93 11.46 4.80
N GLN A 157 -23.69 12.11 5.93
CA GLN A 157 -24.18 13.45 6.22
C GLN A 157 -23.01 14.31 6.68
N ALA A 158 -23.05 15.61 6.37
CA ALA A 158 -22.02 16.54 6.82
C ALA A 158 -21.90 16.52 8.36
N PRO A 159 -20.68 16.63 8.92
CA PRO A 159 -20.47 16.58 10.36
C PRO A 159 -21.28 17.66 11.11
N SER A 160 -22.01 17.22 12.12
CA SER A 160 -22.82 18.04 13.02
C SER A 160 -22.75 17.46 14.43
N LYS A 161 -23.06 18.25 15.46
CA LYS A 161 -23.10 17.77 16.86
C LYS A 161 -23.93 16.48 17.06
N LYS A 162 -24.88 16.20 16.15
CA LYS A 162 -25.74 15.01 16.19
C LYS A 162 -25.10 13.74 15.60
N ASN A 163 -24.10 13.84 14.73
CA ASN A 163 -23.55 12.69 14.00
C ASN A 163 -22.02 12.48 14.15
N LEU A 164 -21.28 13.35 14.87
CA LEU A 164 -19.83 13.17 15.08
C LEU A 164 -19.42 11.81 15.67
N HIS A 165 -20.33 11.16 16.40
CA HIS A 165 -20.12 9.84 17.01
C HIS A 165 -20.38 8.68 16.04
N GLU A 166 -21.01 8.93 14.89
CA GLU A 166 -21.42 7.91 13.92
C GLU A 166 -20.21 7.47 13.07
N SER A 167 -19.43 6.57 13.65
CA SER A 167 -18.17 6.13 13.07
C SER A 167 -18.37 5.34 11.78
N PHE A 168 -19.49 4.62 11.62
CA PHE A 168 -19.79 3.86 10.39
C PHE A 168 -20.16 4.75 9.19
N MET A 169 -20.41 6.04 9.42
CA MET A 169 -20.65 7.06 8.39
C MET A 169 -19.35 7.78 8.01
N HIS A 170 -18.57 8.19 9.03
CA HIS A 170 -17.41 9.07 8.83
C HIS A 170 -16.10 8.33 8.57
N LEU A 171 -15.98 7.07 9.00
CA LEU A 171 -14.79 6.24 8.86
C LEU A 171 -15.05 5.07 7.91
N THR A 172 -14.13 4.84 6.99
CA THR A 172 -14.21 3.82 5.93
C THR A 172 -13.37 2.58 6.23
N ASN A 173 -12.78 2.52 7.42
CA ASN A 173 -11.90 1.43 7.84
C ASN A 173 -12.63 0.09 7.79
N TYR A 174 -12.03 -0.90 7.14
CA TYR A 174 -12.59 -2.26 7.07
C TYR A 174 -12.73 -2.91 8.45
N SER A 175 -11.73 -2.77 9.33
CA SER A 175 -11.74 -3.27 10.71
C SER A 175 -12.97 -2.80 11.51
N LEU A 176 -13.39 -1.56 11.26
CA LEU A 176 -14.61 -0.98 11.83
C LEU A 176 -15.84 -1.51 11.08
N ASN A 177 -15.97 -1.18 9.80
CA ASN A 177 -17.20 -1.37 9.03
C ASN A 177 -17.60 -2.84 8.87
N LYS A 178 -16.67 -3.79 8.90
CA LYS A 178 -17.00 -5.23 8.87
C LYS A 178 -17.90 -5.69 10.03
N ARG A 179 -17.97 -4.89 11.10
CA ARG A 179 -18.81 -5.14 12.28
C ARG A 179 -20.21 -4.54 12.15
N SER A 180 -20.45 -3.70 11.15
CA SER A 180 -21.75 -3.10 10.89
C SER A 180 -22.71 -4.14 10.32
N ALA A 181 -23.97 -4.12 10.76
CA ALA A 181 -25.03 -4.95 10.19
C ALA A 181 -25.27 -4.64 8.69
N ASN A 182 -24.91 -3.44 8.24
CA ASN A 182 -25.05 -3.00 6.86
C ASN A 182 -23.85 -3.37 5.97
N TYR A 183 -22.85 -4.09 6.50
CA TYR A 183 -21.68 -4.47 5.72
C TYR A 183 -22.01 -5.51 4.66
N LYS A 184 -21.78 -5.17 3.40
CA LYS A 184 -22.03 -6.06 2.26
C LYS A 184 -20.73 -6.70 1.78
N HIS A 185 -20.63 -8.02 1.96
CA HIS A 185 -19.55 -8.80 1.37
C HIS A 185 -19.74 -8.93 -0.14
N ALA A 186 -18.66 -8.79 -0.90
CA ALA A 186 -18.68 -9.05 -2.33
C ALA A 186 -18.84 -10.55 -2.59
N SER A 187 -19.88 -10.95 -3.32
CA SER A 187 -20.06 -12.30 -3.84
C SER A 187 -19.46 -12.48 -5.24
N ASP A 188 -19.28 -11.38 -5.98
CA ASP A 188 -18.66 -11.31 -7.31
C ASP A 188 -17.66 -10.15 -7.34
N GLU A 189 -16.57 -10.32 -8.09
CA GLU A 189 -15.58 -9.28 -8.33
C GLU A 189 -16.15 -8.02 -8.99
N LYS A 190 -17.25 -8.16 -9.74
CA LYS A 190 -17.91 -7.04 -10.45
C LYS A 190 -19.01 -6.36 -9.65
N GLN A 191 -19.26 -6.80 -8.41
CA GLN A 191 -20.36 -6.28 -7.59
C GLN A 191 -20.16 -4.80 -7.24
N THR A 192 -21.15 -3.98 -7.58
CA THR A 192 -21.10 -2.51 -7.47
C THR A 192 -21.69 -1.97 -6.16
N ASP A 193 -22.26 -2.81 -5.30
CA ASP A 193 -22.87 -2.40 -4.03
C ASP A 193 -22.19 -3.00 -2.80
N ALA A 194 -21.12 -3.80 -2.97
CA ALA A 194 -20.33 -4.32 -1.87
C ALA A 194 -19.62 -3.20 -1.08
N SER A 195 -19.39 -3.38 0.23
CA SER A 195 -18.72 -2.40 1.08
C SER A 195 -17.19 -2.37 0.89
N LYS A 196 -16.64 -3.32 0.13
CA LYS A 196 -15.24 -3.37 -0.32
C LYS A 196 -15.22 -3.81 -1.77
N ARG A 197 -14.67 -2.97 -2.65
CA ARG A 197 -14.68 -3.18 -4.11
C ARG A 197 -13.28 -3.10 -4.67
N LYS A 198 -13.04 -3.75 -5.82
CA LYS A 198 -11.86 -3.47 -6.63
C LYS A 198 -11.94 -2.03 -7.14
N LEU A 199 -10.78 -1.39 -7.31
CA LEU A 199 -10.70 -0.01 -7.75
C LEU A 199 -11.17 0.14 -9.20
N ASN A 200 -10.92 -0.85 -10.08
CA ASN A 200 -11.44 -0.85 -11.44
C ASN A 200 -12.98 -0.79 -11.53
N VAL A 201 -13.70 -1.44 -10.60
CA VAL A 201 -15.16 -1.38 -10.49
C VAL A 201 -15.57 0.04 -10.10
N VAL A 202 -14.88 0.66 -9.16
CA VAL A 202 -15.16 2.04 -8.75
C VAL A 202 -14.86 3.04 -9.88
N TRP A 203 -13.76 2.89 -10.61
CA TRP A 203 -13.50 3.70 -11.79
C TRP A 203 -14.60 3.56 -12.84
N SER A 204 -15.12 2.34 -13.03
CA SER A 204 -16.25 2.10 -13.94
C SER A 204 -17.55 2.78 -13.44
N GLN A 205 -17.79 2.82 -12.12
CA GLN A 205 -18.92 3.55 -11.53
C GLN A 205 -18.75 5.06 -11.69
N LEU A 206 -17.55 5.59 -11.46
CA LEU A 206 -17.24 7.00 -11.62
C LEU A 206 -17.33 7.44 -13.09
N GLY A 207 -16.95 6.59 -14.04
CA GLY A 207 -17.11 6.85 -15.47
C GLY A 207 -18.57 6.94 -15.95
N GLN A 208 -19.54 6.53 -15.13
CA GLN A 208 -20.97 6.78 -15.39
C GLN A 208 -21.42 8.17 -14.91
N LEU A 209 -20.65 8.79 -14.00
CA LEU A 209 -20.98 10.07 -13.36
C LEU A 209 -20.16 11.24 -13.91
N PHE A 210 -18.94 10.97 -14.40
CA PHE A 210 -17.98 11.96 -14.86
C PHE A 210 -17.50 11.64 -16.27
N SER A 211 -17.02 12.66 -16.98
CA SER A 211 -16.46 12.50 -18.32
C SER A 211 -15.13 11.71 -18.27
N PRO A 212 -14.74 11.02 -19.36
CA PRO A 212 -13.46 10.31 -19.42
C PRO A 212 -12.24 11.21 -19.13
N SER A 213 -12.30 12.49 -19.52
CA SER A 213 -11.24 13.47 -19.28
C SER A 213 -11.07 13.77 -17.79
N GLU A 214 -12.16 13.93 -17.04
CA GLU A 214 -12.12 14.18 -15.60
C GLU A 214 -11.55 12.97 -14.84
N ILE A 215 -11.91 11.76 -15.26
CA ILE A 215 -11.36 10.53 -14.68
C ILE A 215 -9.86 10.43 -14.90
N GLU A 216 -9.40 10.73 -16.12
CA GLU A 216 -7.97 10.66 -16.44
C GLU A 216 -7.17 11.71 -15.67
N GLN A 217 -7.65 12.95 -15.62
CA GLN A 217 -7.04 14.01 -14.80
C GLN A 217 -6.97 13.63 -13.32
N THR A 218 -8.02 12.98 -12.80
CA THR A 218 -8.02 12.51 -11.41
C THR A 218 -6.93 11.46 -11.16
N LYS A 219 -6.71 10.53 -12.10
CA LYS A 219 -5.63 9.54 -12.00
C LYS A 219 -4.24 10.20 -12.09
N GLU A 220 -4.05 11.14 -13.00
CA GLU A 220 -2.80 11.91 -13.09
C GLU A 220 -2.50 12.68 -11.79
N MET A 221 -3.52 13.30 -11.17
CA MET A 221 -3.38 13.97 -9.88
C MET A 221 -2.99 12.99 -8.75
N ILE A 222 -3.53 11.77 -8.79
CA ILE A 222 -3.17 10.70 -7.84
C ILE A 222 -1.70 10.29 -8.02
N GLU A 223 -1.26 10.09 -9.26
CA GLU A 223 0.14 9.75 -9.57
C GLU A 223 1.11 10.85 -9.13
N ASP A 224 0.78 12.11 -9.42
CA ASP A 224 1.57 13.26 -8.99
C ASP A 224 1.64 13.38 -7.46
N MET A 225 0.53 13.16 -6.75
CA MET A 225 0.51 13.12 -5.29
C MET A 225 1.42 12.01 -4.74
N ILE A 226 1.41 10.81 -5.34
CA ILE A 226 2.30 9.70 -4.97
C ILE A 226 3.77 10.09 -5.17
N ASN A 227 4.10 10.63 -6.34
CA ASN A 227 5.47 11.06 -6.67
C ASN A 227 5.98 12.10 -5.68
N LYS A 228 5.19 13.15 -5.40
CA LYS A 228 5.54 14.18 -4.42
C LYS A 228 5.72 13.61 -3.02
N THR A 229 4.87 12.68 -2.60
CA THR A 229 4.97 12.03 -1.29
C THR A 229 6.25 11.22 -1.16
N VAL A 230 6.59 10.42 -2.19
CA VAL A 230 7.83 9.62 -2.19
C VAL A 230 9.06 10.53 -2.21
N LEU A 231 9.05 11.58 -3.04
CA LEU A 231 10.15 12.54 -3.11
C LEU A 231 10.37 13.28 -1.79
N ALA A 232 9.30 13.61 -1.07
CA ALA A 232 9.39 14.28 0.24
C ALA A 232 10.13 13.42 1.29
N ILE A 233 9.93 12.09 1.26
CA ILE A 233 10.59 11.17 2.20
C ILE A 233 11.92 10.59 1.68
N LEU A 234 12.21 10.76 0.39
CA LEU A 234 13.37 10.14 -0.27
C LEU A 234 14.72 10.46 0.40
N PRO A 235 15.03 11.70 0.84
CA PRO A 235 16.30 11.98 1.49
C PRO A 235 16.48 11.15 2.76
N GLU A 236 15.44 11.08 3.59
CA GLU A 236 15.44 10.28 4.82
C GLU A 236 15.62 8.80 4.51
N LEU A 237 14.86 8.27 3.55
CA LEU A 237 15.00 6.87 3.12
C LEU A 237 16.42 6.54 2.65
N ARG A 238 17.06 7.45 1.91
CA ARG A 238 18.43 7.26 1.42
C ARG A 238 19.47 7.29 2.54
N ILE A 239 19.31 8.20 3.50
CA ILE A 239 20.20 8.28 4.67
C ILE A 239 20.14 6.96 5.43
N GLN A 240 18.94 6.49 5.75
CA GLN A 240 18.75 5.24 6.48
C GLN A 240 19.28 4.03 5.70
N TYR A 241 18.96 3.94 4.41
CA TYR A 241 19.49 2.91 3.52
C TYR A 241 21.03 2.86 3.53
N THR A 242 21.70 4.03 3.53
CA THR A 242 23.16 4.13 3.49
C THR A 242 23.81 3.85 4.85
N LEU A 243 23.19 4.30 5.94
CA LEU A 243 23.70 4.08 7.31
C LEU A 243 23.75 2.60 7.66
N GLU A 244 22.84 1.83 7.08
CA GLU A 244 22.61 0.48 7.51
C GLU A 244 23.22 -0.53 6.57
N LEU A 245 23.08 -0.33 5.26
CA LEU A 245 23.60 -1.28 4.28
C LEU A 245 25.03 -0.90 3.88
N PRO A 246 26.01 -1.78 4.10
CA PRO A 246 27.38 -1.50 3.70
C PRO A 246 27.49 -1.34 2.18
N MET A 247 28.21 -0.30 1.76
CA MET A 247 28.45 0.10 0.35
C MET A 247 29.15 -0.98 -0.51
N THR A 248 29.51 -2.12 0.08
CA THR A 248 30.27 -3.22 -0.54
C THR A 248 29.43 -4.12 -1.46
N ARG A 249 28.10 -4.00 -1.49
CA ARG A 249 27.22 -4.82 -2.36
C ARG A 249 26.47 -3.96 -3.39
N LYS A 250 26.46 -4.42 -4.65
CA LYS A 250 25.74 -3.79 -5.77
C LYS A 250 24.21 -3.87 -5.57
N GLN A 251 23.58 -2.70 -5.44
CA GLN A 251 22.18 -2.30 -5.69
C GLN A 251 20.98 -3.19 -5.25
N ASN A 252 19.95 -2.52 -4.68
CA ASN A 252 18.57 -2.97 -4.45
C ASN A 252 18.38 -4.11 -3.43
N GLN A 253 18.75 -3.83 -2.17
CA GLN A 253 18.64 -4.82 -1.08
C GLN A 253 17.31 -4.73 -0.31
N CYS A 254 16.48 -3.72 -0.60
CA CYS A 254 15.19 -3.51 0.07
C CYS A 254 14.14 -3.06 -0.96
N PHE A 255 12.91 -3.53 -0.79
CA PHE A 255 11.73 -3.01 -1.47
C PHE A 255 10.61 -2.85 -0.44
N GLN A 256 9.72 -1.88 -0.65
CA GLN A 256 8.58 -1.65 0.24
C GLN A 256 7.29 -1.54 -0.57
N VAL A 257 6.29 -2.33 -0.15
CA VAL A 257 4.91 -2.17 -0.62
C VAL A 257 4.21 -1.22 0.35
N SER A 258 4.04 0.03 -0.07
CA SER A 258 3.30 1.03 0.69
C SER A 258 1.81 1.00 0.33
N ARG A 259 1.00 1.41 1.32
CA ARG A 259 -0.45 1.52 1.21
C ARG A 259 -0.82 2.99 1.41
N THR A 260 -1.15 3.69 0.33
CA THR A 260 -1.63 5.07 0.43
C THR A 260 -3.14 5.08 0.58
N ARG A 261 -3.66 5.93 1.47
CA ARG A 261 -5.09 6.26 1.54
C ARG A 261 -5.31 7.59 0.84
N ILE A 262 -6.30 7.63 -0.03
CA ILE A 262 -6.83 8.87 -0.60
C ILE A 262 -8.28 8.97 -0.12
N THR A 263 -8.55 10.02 0.65
CA THR A 263 -9.84 10.31 1.29
C THR A 263 -10.35 11.66 0.86
#